data_AF-A0A427B1K6-F1
#
_entry.id   AF-A0A427B1K6-F1
#
_cell.length_a   1.000
_cell.length_b   1.000
_cell.length_c   1.000
_cell.angle_alpha   90.00
_cell.angle_beta   90.00
_cell.angle_gamma   90.00
#
_symmetry.space_group_name_H-M   'P 1'
#
loop_
_entity.id
_entity.type
_entity.pdbx_description
1 polymer ?
#
loop_
_entity_poly.entity_id
_entity_poly.type
_entity_poly.pdbx_seq_one_letter_code
_entity_poly.pdbx_strand_id
1 'polypeptide(L)'
;MGFLGSLPVGKTYGSLDLGGSSLQVTFETETPTQDDTGVELRIASASHHLSAYSLSGYGLNDAFDKSVAHLFRKIVGATANINTDKLQLKHPCLNTGYREEYTCSRCSSASLEGSPLIGGKTMTKGLTGTTVELLGAPEWDKCSALAKLTVNHSAWSNLSSGVDCEVKPCALTDGLPHPHGKFYAMSGFYVVFRFFNLSSEASLEDVLKRGQDFCGETWEDAKNSVAPQPFIEQYCFRAPYVASLLRDGLHIKDNEVIIGSGSITWTLGVALLEAGQTLSNIVPAQEWLLRNPEMMLLSESSVHPLVVSHSSSSGSLGQMQFGNGAGTFWPPHRGQATLSSRKSQSREDLDSSLAEAHMVKI
;
A
#
# COMPACT_ATOMS: atom_id res chain seq x y z
N MET A 1 36.68 -31.07 21.60
CA MET A 1 35.96 -30.92 20.32
C MET A 1 34.86 -29.91 20.55
N GLY A 2 35.05 -28.69 20.06
CA GLY A 2 34.11 -27.59 20.24
C GLY A 2 32.95 -27.68 19.25
N PHE A 3 31.73 -27.47 19.73
CA PHE A 3 30.55 -27.26 18.90
C PHE A 3 30.77 -26.01 18.03
N LEU A 4 30.56 -26.15 16.71
CA LEU A 4 30.53 -25.02 15.79
C LEU A 4 29.48 -24.00 16.26
N GLY A 5 29.91 -22.75 16.35
CA GLY A 5 29.13 -21.64 16.91
C GLY A 5 27.81 -21.42 16.18
N SER A 6 26.78 -21.08 16.96
CA SER A 6 25.61 -20.38 16.45
C SER A 6 26.09 -19.19 15.63
N LEU A 7 25.70 -19.12 14.35
CA LEU A 7 25.80 -17.88 13.59
C LEU A 7 25.20 -16.76 14.45
N PRO A 8 25.87 -15.62 14.62
CA PRO A 8 25.27 -14.48 15.30
C PRO A 8 23.92 -14.23 14.65
N VAL A 9 22.85 -14.09 15.45
CA VAL A 9 21.58 -13.59 14.94
C VAL A 9 21.89 -12.22 14.36
N GLY A 10 21.96 -12.15 13.03
CA GLY A 10 22.23 -10.91 12.32
C GLY A 10 21.11 -9.93 12.63
N LYS A 11 21.44 -8.64 12.70
CA LYS A 11 20.41 -7.61 12.82
C LYS A 11 19.43 -7.76 11.66
N THR A 12 18.15 -7.93 11.99
CA THR A 12 17.08 -7.98 10.99
C THR A 12 16.73 -6.57 10.52
N TYR A 13 16.04 -6.49 9.38
CA TYR A 13 15.38 -5.27 8.93
C TYR A 13 13.89 -5.41 9.19
N GLY A 14 13.26 -4.34 9.67
CA GLY A 14 11.81 -4.21 9.56
C GLY A 14 11.38 -4.16 8.10
N SER A 15 10.12 -4.44 7.85
CA SER A 15 9.50 -4.43 6.52
C SER A 15 8.36 -3.42 6.49
N LEU A 16 8.31 -2.63 5.41
CA LEU A 16 7.20 -1.73 5.10
C LEU A 16 6.65 -2.09 3.73
N ASP A 17 5.43 -2.62 3.66
CA ASP A 17 4.77 -2.99 2.41
C ASP A 17 3.61 -2.02 2.12
N LEU A 18 3.79 -1.15 1.13
CA LEU A 18 2.81 -0.14 0.76
C LEU A 18 1.97 -0.60 -0.44
N GLY A 19 0.69 -0.90 -0.19
CA GLY A 19 -0.25 -1.30 -1.21
C GLY A 19 -1.06 -0.14 -1.79
N GLY A 20 -2.14 -0.48 -2.51
CA GLY A 20 -3.12 0.49 -3.02
C GLY A 20 -4.06 1.04 -1.94
N SER A 21 -4.41 0.23 -0.93
CA SER A 21 -5.38 0.61 0.11
C SER A 21 -4.86 0.44 1.55
N SER A 22 -3.67 -0.08 1.77
CA SER A 22 -3.10 -0.25 3.11
C SER A 22 -1.59 -0.20 3.11
N LEU A 23 -1.01 -0.04 4.31
CA LEU A 23 0.41 -0.17 4.59
C LEU A 23 0.58 -1.26 5.66
N GLN A 24 1.44 -2.24 5.43
CA GLN A 24 1.84 -3.21 6.45
C GLN A 24 3.16 -2.79 7.06
N VAL A 25 3.26 -2.93 8.38
CA VAL A 25 4.47 -2.62 9.16
C VAL A 25 4.84 -3.86 9.96
N THR A 26 6.09 -4.30 9.83
CA THR A 26 6.62 -5.42 10.61
C THR A 26 8.04 -5.11 11.07
N PHE A 27 8.36 -5.36 12.33
CA PHE A 27 9.71 -5.20 12.86
C PHE A 27 9.95 -6.11 14.06
N GLU A 28 11.22 -6.40 14.32
CA GLU A 28 11.62 -7.20 15.48
C GLU A 28 11.55 -6.37 16.76
N THR A 29 11.13 -7.01 17.84
CA THR A 29 10.95 -6.42 19.17
C THR A 29 11.83 -7.16 20.18
N GLU A 30 12.40 -6.44 21.13
CA GLU A 30 13.29 -7.03 22.15
C GLU A 30 12.54 -7.95 23.12
N THR A 31 11.26 -7.65 23.38
CA THR A 31 10.39 -8.42 24.26
C THR A 31 9.09 -8.72 23.55
N PRO A 32 8.48 -9.91 23.77
CA PRO A 32 7.17 -10.23 23.23
C PRO A 32 6.17 -9.12 23.57
N THR A 33 5.55 -8.54 22.54
CA THR A 33 4.43 -7.63 22.75
C THR A 33 3.24 -8.44 23.27
N GLN A 34 2.61 -7.96 24.34
CA GLN A 34 1.42 -8.60 24.93
C GLN A 34 0.12 -8.17 24.25
N ASP A 35 0.21 -7.46 23.13
CA ASP A 35 -0.91 -6.99 22.33
C ASP A 35 -1.16 -7.90 21.12
N ASP A 36 -2.24 -7.61 20.39
CA ASP A 36 -2.66 -8.36 19.21
C ASP A 36 -1.70 -8.20 18.00
N THR A 37 -0.62 -7.42 18.13
CA THR A 37 0.39 -7.24 17.07
C THR A 37 1.56 -8.22 17.18
N GLY A 38 1.68 -8.92 18.31
CA GLY A 38 2.79 -9.84 18.58
C GLY A 38 2.75 -11.08 17.70
N VAL A 39 3.88 -11.40 17.05
CA VAL A 39 4.08 -12.60 16.26
C VAL A 39 5.39 -13.25 16.67
N GLU A 40 5.34 -14.52 17.07
CA GLU A 40 6.55 -15.33 17.28
C GLU A 40 6.84 -16.15 16.03
N LEU A 41 8.05 -15.98 15.48
CA LEU A 41 8.50 -16.65 14.28
C LEU A 41 9.81 -17.37 14.55
N ARG A 42 9.85 -18.67 14.29
CA ARG A 42 11.08 -19.45 14.35
C ARG A 42 11.60 -19.72 12.95
N ILE A 43 12.80 -19.20 12.65
CA ILE A 43 13.50 -19.46 11.38
C ILE A 43 14.75 -20.28 11.71
N ALA A 44 14.79 -21.53 11.24
CA ALA A 44 15.85 -22.47 11.58
C ALA A 44 16.01 -22.63 13.11
N SER A 45 17.18 -22.23 13.64
CA SER A 45 17.49 -22.28 15.08
C SER A 45 17.23 -20.97 15.82
N ALA A 46 16.86 -19.89 15.12
CA ALA A 46 16.59 -18.58 15.71
C ALA A 46 15.10 -18.40 15.96
N SER A 47 14.74 -17.93 17.15
CA SER A 47 13.40 -17.44 17.47
C SER A 47 13.39 -15.92 17.39
N HIS A 48 12.37 -15.37 16.76
CA HIS A 48 12.18 -13.94 16.54
C HIS A 48 10.84 -13.51 17.13
N HIS A 49 10.85 -12.42 17.88
CA HIS A 49 9.64 -11.76 18.37
C HIS A 49 9.39 -10.53 17.51
N LEU A 50 8.31 -10.54 16.75
CA LEU A 50 7.95 -9.49 15.82
C LEU A 50 6.71 -8.75 16.31
N SER A 51 6.63 -7.46 16.00
CA SER A 51 5.36 -6.76 15.92
C SER A 51 4.95 -6.65 14.45
N ALA A 52 3.71 -6.97 14.14
CA ALA A 52 3.15 -6.87 12.80
C ALA A 52 1.73 -6.29 12.83
N TYR A 53 1.47 -5.25 12.05
CA TYR A 53 0.15 -4.64 11.93
C TYR A 53 -0.08 -3.99 10.56
N SER A 54 -1.35 -3.73 10.25
CA SER A 54 -1.79 -3.16 8.96
C SER A 54 -2.54 -1.85 9.18
N LEU A 55 -2.02 -0.78 8.60
CA LEU A 55 -2.63 0.54 8.59
C LEU A 55 -3.56 0.66 7.37
N SER A 56 -4.85 0.48 7.60
CA SER A 56 -5.87 0.55 6.55
C SER A 56 -6.12 1.99 6.08
N GLY A 57 -6.28 2.17 4.76
CA GLY A 57 -6.46 3.47 4.12
C GLY A 57 -5.16 4.23 3.84
N TYR A 58 -3.99 3.67 4.15
CA TYR A 58 -2.69 4.32 3.91
C TYR A 58 -2.04 3.92 2.57
N GLY A 59 -2.70 3.06 1.79
CA GLY A 59 -2.18 2.74 0.46
C GLY A 59 -2.25 3.94 -0.49
N LEU A 60 -1.46 3.91 -1.56
CA LEU A 60 -1.29 5.03 -2.48
C LEU A 60 -2.61 5.53 -3.11
N ASN A 61 -3.52 4.61 -3.44
CA ASN A 61 -4.79 4.96 -4.09
C ASN A 61 -5.78 5.55 -3.08
N ASP A 62 -5.89 4.93 -1.91
CA ASP A 62 -6.71 5.46 -0.83
C ASP A 62 -6.19 6.84 -0.40
N ALA A 63 -4.87 7.04 -0.28
CA ALA A 63 -4.27 8.33 0.03
C ALA A 63 -4.64 9.45 -0.96
N PHE A 64 -4.71 9.13 -2.25
CA PHE A 64 -5.16 10.09 -3.26
C PHE A 64 -6.67 10.33 -3.18
N ASP A 65 -7.51 9.29 -3.00
CA ASP A 65 -8.96 9.48 -2.76
C ASP A 65 -9.19 10.35 -1.51
N LYS A 66 -8.34 10.19 -0.49
CA LYS A 66 -8.35 10.99 0.73
C LYS A 66 -8.06 12.47 0.46
N SER A 67 -7.10 12.80 -0.41
CA SER A 67 -6.77 14.18 -0.77
C SER A 67 -7.96 14.85 -1.50
N VAL A 68 -8.59 14.12 -2.43
CA VAL A 68 -9.80 14.55 -3.14
C VAL A 68 -10.94 14.82 -2.16
N ALA A 69 -11.21 13.90 -1.23
CA ALA A 69 -12.27 14.04 -0.25
C ALA A 69 -12.04 15.23 0.71
N HIS A 70 -10.79 15.53 1.06
CA HIS A 70 -10.47 16.71 1.87
C HIS A 70 -10.80 18.01 1.13
N LEU A 71 -10.34 18.14 -0.13
CA LEU A 71 -10.62 19.32 -0.94
C LEU A 71 -12.13 19.48 -1.22
N PHE A 72 -12.83 18.36 -1.47
CA PHE A 72 -14.28 18.34 -1.65
C PHE A 72 -15.01 18.93 -0.43
N ARG A 73 -14.67 18.47 0.79
CA ARG A 73 -15.28 18.98 2.03
C ARG A 73 -15.01 20.47 2.24
N LYS A 74 -13.82 20.95 1.87
CA LYS A 74 -13.48 22.38 1.97
C LYS A 74 -14.38 23.23 1.06
N ILE A 75 -14.72 22.75 -0.13
CA ILE A 75 -15.61 23.45 -1.06
C ILE A 75 -17.07 23.41 -0.58
N VAL A 76 -17.56 22.23 -0.20
CA VAL A 76 -18.95 22.05 0.25
C VAL A 76 -19.21 22.75 1.59
N GLY A 77 -18.27 22.67 2.55
CA GLY A 77 -18.38 23.38 3.82
C GLY A 77 -18.32 24.91 3.68
N ALA A 78 -17.67 25.42 2.63
CA ALA A 78 -17.64 26.85 2.33
C ALA A 78 -18.87 27.34 1.55
N THR A 79 -19.64 26.45 0.91
CA THR A 79 -20.70 26.83 -0.04
C THR A 79 -21.95 25.98 0.20
N ALA A 80 -22.96 26.56 0.85
CA ALA A 80 -24.14 25.83 1.34
C ALA A 80 -25.06 25.23 0.24
N ASN A 81 -24.89 25.55 -1.05
CA ASN A 81 -25.76 25.11 -2.15
C ASN A 81 -24.97 24.80 -3.43
N ILE A 82 -24.21 23.70 -3.46
CA ILE A 82 -23.55 23.24 -4.70
C ILE A 82 -24.34 22.08 -5.31
N ASN A 83 -24.75 22.24 -6.57
CA ASN A 83 -25.20 21.12 -7.40
C ASN A 83 -24.01 20.17 -7.65
N THR A 84 -24.11 18.95 -7.14
CA THR A 84 -23.07 17.92 -7.20
C THR A 84 -22.78 17.43 -8.62
N ASP A 85 -23.72 17.61 -9.55
CA ASP A 85 -23.67 16.96 -10.87
C ASP A 85 -22.61 17.53 -11.83
N LYS A 86 -21.93 18.63 -11.47
CA LYS A 86 -20.78 19.21 -12.21
C LYS A 86 -19.77 19.88 -11.30
N LEU A 87 -19.49 19.30 -10.13
CA LEU A 87 -18.51 19.90 -9.23
C LEU A 87 -17.09 19.78 -9.83
N GLN A 88 -16.50 20.94 -10.12
CA GLN A 88 -15.10 21.07 -10.51
C GLN A 88 -14.22 21.25 -9.27
N LEU A 89 -13.24 20.38 -9.12
CA LEU A 89 -12.32 20.36 -7.99
C LEU A 89 -10.89 20.62 -8.47
N LYS A 90 -10.35 21.79 -8.13
CA LYS A 90 -8.93 22.09 -8.37
C LYS A 90 -8.06 21.31 -7.40
N HIS A 91 -7.12 20.53 -7.92
CA HIS A 91 -6.22 19.71 -7.12
C HIS A 91 -4.77 20.23 -7.22
N PRO A 92 -4.12 20.60 -6.09
CA PRO A 92 -2.78 21.19 -6.10
C PRO A 92 -1.66 20.23 -6.48
N CYS A 93 -1.96 18.93 -6.51
CA CYS A 93 -1.02 17.88 -6.91
C CYS A 93 -1.27 17.29 -8.31
N LEU A 94 -2.04 17.98 -9.15
CA LEU A 94 -2.29 17.55 -10.53
C LEU A 94 -1.69 18.58 -11.48
N ASN A 95 -1.02 18.11 -12.52
CA ASN A 95 -0.29 18.92 -13.50
C ASN A 95 -1.19 19.94 -14.21
N THR A 96 -0.59 21.05 -14.65
CA THR A 96 -1.32 22.08 -15.41
C THR A 96 -1.94 21.48 -16.67
N GLY A 97 -3.23 21.71 -16.89
CA GLY A 97 -3.97 21.18 -18.03
C GLY A 97 -4.62 19.81 -17.80
N TYR A 98 -4.36 19.15 -16.68
CA TYR A 98 -5.08 17.92 -16.30
C TYR A 98 -6.58 18.22 -16.12
N ARG A 99 -7.44 17.37 -16.72
CA ARG A 99 -8.90 17.45 -16.62
C ARG A 99 -9.51 16.09 -16.89
N GLU A 100 -10.01 15.41 -15.86
CA GLU A 100 -10.71 14.13 -16.01
C GLU A 100 -11.77 13.95 -14.92
N GLU A 101 -12.74 13.06 -15.17
CA GLU A 101 -13.71 12.63 -14.17
C GLU A 101 -13.08 11.68 -13.16
N TYR A 102 -13.42 11.84 -11.88
CA TYR A 102 -12.94 11.00 -10.79
C TYR A 102 -14.10 10.60 -9.87
N THR A 103 -14.22 9.30 -9.59
CA THR A 103 -15.18 8.79 -8.61
C THR A 103 -14.55 8.77 -7.21
N CYS A 104 -14.87 9.78 -6.42
CA CYS A 104 -14.40 9.89 -5.04
C CYS A 104 -15.23 9.02 -4.12
N SER A 105 -14.60 7.99 -3.54
CA SER A 105 -15.30 6.97 -2.75
C SER A 105 -15.78 7.49 -1.39
N ARG A 106 -15.08 8.49 -0.85
CA ARG A 106 -15.36 9.09 0.48
C ARG A 106 -15.89 10.52 0.42
N CYS A 107 -16.20 11.00 -0.78
CA CYS A 107 -16.99 12.21 -0.97
C CYS A 107 -18.45 11.78 -0.85
N SER A 108 -19.06 11.96 0.32
CA SER A 108 -20.50 11.78 0.49
C SER A 108 -21.07 13.07 1.06
N SER A 109 -22.18 13.51 0.48
CA SER A 109 -23.02 14.60 0.99
C SER A 109 -23.85 14.16 2.21
N ALA A 110 -23.24 13.40 3.13
CA ALA A 110 -23.81 13.28 4.46
C ALA A 110 -23.53 14.60 5.16
N SER A 111 -24.61 15.38 5.28
CA SER A 111 -24.76 16.55 6.11
C SER A 111 -23.82 16.54 7.32
N LEU A 112 -23.21 17.69 7.55
CA LEU A 112 -22.90 18.17 8.89
C LEU A 112 -24.21 18.20 9.71
N GLU A 113 -24.72 17.05 10.14
CA GLU A 113 -25.84 16.97 11.08
C GLU A 113 -25.37 16.18 12.30
N GLY A 114 -25.08 16.94 13.35
CA GLY A 114 -24.87 16.40 14.68
C GLY A 114 -26.16 15.81 15.23
N SER A 115 -26.09 14.58 15.71
CA SER A 115 -26.49 14.17 17.07
C SER A 115 -26.38 12.64 17.21
N PRO A 116 -26.05 12.12 18.40
CA PRO A 116 -25.88 10.68 18.61
C PRO A 116 -27.23 10.04 18.93
N LEU A 117 -27.67 9.04 18.16
CA LEU A 117 -28.76 8.15 18.57
C LEU A 117 -28.45 6.69 18.20
N ILE A 118 -28.04 5.97 19.25
CA ILE A 118 -28.50 4.64 19.67
C ILE A 118 -29.17 3.77 18.56
N GLY A 119 -28.44 2.72 18.17
CA GLY A 119 -28.97 1.36 17.96
C GLY A 119 -29.92 1.12 16.78
N GLY A 120 -29.43 0.40 15.77
CA GLY A 120 -30.31 -0.33 14.85
C GLY A 120 -29.71 -0.66 13.49
N LYS A 121 -29.40 -1.94 13.27
CA LYS A 121 -29.02 -2.53 11.98
C LYS A 121 -29.89 -2.01 10.83
N THR A 122 -29.29 -1.49 9.76
CA THR A 122 -29.85 -1.62 8.39
C THR A 122 -28.76 -1.52 7.32
N MET A 123 -28.81 -2.52 6.45
CA MET A 123 -28.27 -2.69 5.10
C MET A 123 -27.13 -1.78 4.62
N THR A 124 -26.04 -2.45 4.24
CA THR A 124 -25.03 -2.05 3.25
C THR A 124 -25.69 -1.55 1.96
N LYS A 125 -26.09 -0.27 1.93
CA LYS A 125 -26.32 0.48 0.70
C LYS A 125 -24.93 0.75 0.15
N GLY A 126 -24.57 0.09 -0.95
CA GLY A 126 -23.26 0.23 -1.58
C GLY A 126 -22.89 1.70 -1.69
N LEU A 127 -21.75 2.09 -1.12
CA LEU A 127 -21.23 3.46 -1.19
C LEU A 127 -21.03 3.81 -2.67
N THR A 128 -22.04 4.42 -3.29
CA THR A 128 -21.91 5.03 -4.60
C THR A 128 -21.04 6.26 -4.40
N GLY A 129 -19.76 6.18 -4.80
CA GLY A 129 -18.85 7.32 -4.74
C GLY A 129 -19.41 8.53 -5.49
N THR A 130 -19.01 9.74 -5.10
CA THR A 130 -19.42 10.97 -5.80
C THR A 130 -18.47 11.23 -6.95
N THR A 131 -19.02 11.41 -8.15
CA THR A 131 -18.25 11.81 -9.33
C THR A 131 -17.96 13.32 -9.28
N VAL A 132 -16.70 13.69 -9.47
CA VAL A 132 -16.23 15.07 -9.57
C VAL A 132 -15.34 15.23 -10.80
N GLU A 133 -15.25 16.44 -11.36
CA GLU A 133 -14.26 16.75 -12.39
C GLU A 133 -13.01 17.31 -11.72
N LEU A 134 -11.89 16.59 -11.79
CA LEU A 134 -10.62 17.05 -11.24
C LEU A 134 -9.91 17.95 -12.24
N LEU A 135 -9.45 19.11 -11.76
CA LEU A 135 -8.69 20.08 -12.55
C LEU A 135 -7.29 20.25 -11.97
N GLY A 136 -6.29 20.16 -12.84
CA GLY A 136 -4.91 20.45 -12.50
C GLY A 136 -4.69 21.92 -12.12
N ALA A 137 -4.13 22.15 -10.93
CA ALA A 137 -3.80 23.48 -10.42
C ALA A 137 -2.52 23.40 -9.58
N PRO A 138 -1.38 23.02 -10.17
CA PRO A 138 -0.20 22.58 -9.42
C PRO A 138 0.36 23.68 -8.55
N GLU A 139 0.48 23.40 -7.25
CA GLU A 139 1.06 24.27 -6.25
C GLU A 139 1.81 23.40 -5.23
N TRP A 140 3.13 23.25 -5.41
CA TRP A 140 3.94 22.26 -4.69
C TRP A 140 3.79 22.33 -3.16
N ASP A 141 3.83 23.53 -2.58
CA ASP A 141 3.71 23.69 -1.12
C ASP A 141 2.33 23.24 -0.61
N LYS A 142 1.26 23.57 -1.36
CA LYS A 142 -0.10 23.12 -1.03
C LYS A 142 -0.26 21.62 -1.24
N CYS A 143 0.42 21.07 -2.26
CA CYS A 143 0.43 19.64 -2.50
C CYS A 143 1.11 18.88 -1.35
N SER A 144 2.29 19.34 -0.94
CA SER A 144 3.05 18.77 0.16
C SER A 144 2.29 18.84 1.48
N ALA A 145 1.66 19.99 1.76
CA ALA A 145 0.79 20.15 2.93
C ALA A 145 -0.43 19.23 2.89
N LEU A 146 -1.06 19.06 1.72
CA LEU A 146 -2.18 18.15 1.53
C LEU A 146 -1.76 16.69 1.73
N ALA A 147 -0.61 16.29 1.21
CA ALA A 147 -0.04 14.96 1.39
C ALA A 147 0.22 14.67 2.88
N LYS A 148 0.90 15.57 3.60
CA LYS A 148 1.12 15.45 5.06
C LYS A 148 -0.21 15.36 5.83
N LEU A 149 -1.22 16.13 5.42
CA LEU A 149 -2.55 16.04 6.03
C LEU A 149 -3.21 14.67 5.81
N THR A 150 -3.04 14.02 4.64
CA THR A 150 -3.61 12.68 4.40
C THR A 150 -2.96 11.55 5.20
N VAL A 151 -1.73 11.77 5.68
CA VAL A 151 -1.00 10.84 6.56
C VAL A 151 -1.55 10.90 7.99
N ASN A 152 -2.05 12.06 8.43
CA ASN A 152 -2.56 12.19 9.79
C ASN A 152 -3.84 11.37 9.97
N HIS A 153 -3.83 10.40 10.90
CA HIS A 153 -5.01 9.60 11.24
C HIS A 153 -6.20 10.49 11.64
N SER A 154 -5.94 11.63 12.28
CA SER A 154 -6.99 12.57 12.68
C SER A 154 -7.66 13.28 11.50
N ALA A 155 -7.07 13.26 10.30
CA ALA A 155 -7.74 13.78 9.10
C ALA A 155 -8.94 12.92 8.65
N TRP A 156 -9.13 11.76 9.30
CA TRP A 156 -10.13 10.76 8.96
C TRP A 156 -11.03 10.31 10.11
N SER A 157 -10.61 10.50 11.36
CA SER A 157 -11.49 10.39 12.53
C SER A 157 -12.13 11.75 12.81
N ASN A 158 -13.41 11.81 13.17
CA ASN A 158 -14.11 13.01 13.68
C ASN A 158 -13.53 13.54 15.03
N LEU A 159 -12.26 13.28 15.31
CA LEU A 159 -11.56 13.67 16.52
C LEU A 159 -11.10 15.12 16.36
N SER A 160 -11.69 15.99 17.16
CA SER A 160 -11.55 17.45 17.13
C SER A 160 -10.18 17.96 17.61
N SER A 161 -9.24 17.09 17.96
CA SER A 161 -7.87 17.45 18.32
C SER A 161 -6.93 16.85 17.28
N GLY A 162 -6.43 17.68 16.37
CA GLY A 162 -5.42 17.26 15.41
C GLY A 162 -4.20 16.72 16.13
N VAL A 163 -3.68 15.58 15.69
CA VAL A 163 -2.39 15.07 16.22
C VAL A 163 -1.28 15.92 15.63
N ASP A 164 -0.42 16.49 16.48
CA ASP A 164 0.81 17.12 16.02
C ASP A 164 1.81 16.03 15.62
N CYS A 165 1.98 15.87 14.30
CA CYS A 165 2.88 14.89 13.72
C CYS A 165 4.36 15.16 14.05
N GLU A 166 4.73 16.34 14.56
CA GLU A 166 6.12 16.60 14.99
C GLU A 166 6.42 15.94 16.35
N VAL A 167 5.39 15.76 17.18
CA VAL A 167 5.54 15.27 18.56
C VAL A 167 5.39 13.76 18.65
N LYS A 168 4.49 13.17 17.85
CA LYS A 168 4.26 11.72 17.83
C LYS A 168 3.88 11.24 16.43
N PRO A 169 4.18 9.97 16.06
CA PRO A 169 3.84 9.43 14.76
C PRO A 169 2.33 9.49 14.55
N CYS A 170 1.89 10.30 13.59
CA CYS A 170 0.47 10.60 13.43
C CYS A 170 -0.28 9.60 12.55
N ALA A 171 0.42 8.62 11.97
CA ALA A 171 -0.24 7.50 11.28
C ALA A 171 -0.67 6.39 12.23
N LEU A 172 -0.04 6.29 13.40
CA LEU A 172 -0.27 5.24 14.38
C LEU A 172 -1.44 5.59 15.30
N THR A 173 -2.39 4.66 15.45
CA THR A 173 -3.45 4.75 16.46
C THR A 173 -2.89 4.44 17.85
N ASP A 174 -3.59 4.92 18.89
CA ASP A 174 -3.21 4.62 20.26
C ASP A 174 -3.15 3.10 20.49
N GLY A 175 -2.04 2.62 21.05
CA GLY A 175 -1.80 1.21 21.34
C GLY A 175 -0.94 0.46 20.31
N LEU A 176 -0.67 1.01 19.12
CA LEU A 176 0.29 0.40 18.20
C LEU A 176 1.74 0.72 18.63
N PRO A 177 2.65 -0.26 18.64
CA PRO A 177 4.04 -0.04 19.00
C PRO A 177 4.76 0.81 17.93
N HIS A 178 5.70 1.64 18.38
CA HIS A 178 6.47 2.51 17.49
C HIS A 178 7.51 1.70 16.70
N PRO A 179 7.54 1.81 15.36
CA PRO A 179 8.55 1.16 14.51
C PRO A 179 9.95 1.66 14.83
N HIS A 180 10.92 0.77 15.00
CA HIS A 180 12.32 1.14 15.25
C HIS A 180 13.29 0.19 14.54
N GLY A 181 14.53 0.64 14.39
CA GLY A 181 15.57 -0.08 13.65
C GLY A 181 15.65 0.35 12.19
N LYS A 182 16.25 -0.50 11.35
CA LYS A 182 16.34 -0.26 9.91
C LYS A 182 15.20 -0.98 9.20
N PHE A 183 14.64 -0.35 8.17
CA PHE A 183 13.50 -0.83 7.41
C PHE A 183 13.84 -1.04 5.95
N TYR A 184 13.27 -2.09 5.38
CA TYR A 184 13.22 -2.33 3.94
C TYR A 184 11.81 -2.02 3.44
N ALA A 185 11.69 -0.97 2.62
CA ALA A 185 10.42 -0.48 2.11
C ALA A 185 10.17 -1.00 0.69
N MET A 186 9.06 -1.71 0.48
CA MET A 186 8.76 -2.43 -0.75
C MET A 186 7.45 -1.97 -1.42
N SER A 187 7.11 -2.60 -2.54
CA SER A 187 5.87 -2.37 -3.30
C SER A 187 5.67 -0.90 -3.68
N GLY A 188 4.67 -0.22 -3.13
CA GLY A 188 4.31 1.17 -3.46
C GLY A 188 5.47 2.15 -3.25
N PHE A 189 6.34 1.93 -2.27
CA PHE A 189 7.55 2.75 -2.11
C PHE A 189 8.49 2.59 -3.30
N TYR A 190 8.79 1.35 -3.70
CA TYR A 190 9.61 1.06 -4.87
C TYR A 190 8.99 1.62 -6.17
N VAL A 191 7.68 1.49 -6.35
CA VAL A 191 6.97 1.98 -7.54
C VAL A 191 7.14 3.50 -7.69
N VAL A 192 7.08 4.26 -6.58
CA VAL A 192 7.33 5.71 -6.60
C VAL A 192 8.77 6.04 -6.98
N PHE A 193 9.76 5.35 -6.41
CA PHE A 193 11.17 5.57 -6.76
C PHE A 193 11.47 5.21 -8.22
N ARG A 194 10.94 4.07 -8.69
CA ARG A 194 11.11 3.61 -10.07
C ARG A 194 10.49 4.58 -11.07
N PHE A 195 9.32 5.15 -10.77
CA PHE A 195 8.68 6.15 -11.62
C PHE A 195 9.60 7.35 -11.89
N PHE A 196 10.28 7.85 -10.85
CA PHE A 196 11.23 8.96 -10.98
C PHE A 196 12.63 8.53 -11.44
N ASN A 197 12.80 7.26 -11.83
CA ASN A 197 14.08 6.66 -12.22
C ASN A 197 15.16 6.86 -11.14
N LEU A 198 14.79 6.64 -9.88
CA LEU A 198 15.67 6.69 -8.72
C LEU A 198 16.17 5.29 -8.36
N SER A 199 17.43 5.19 -7.94
CA SER A 199 18.00 3.93 -7.43
C SER A 199 17.58 3.69 -5.98
N SER A 200 17.87 2.49 -5.46
CA SER A 200 17.65 2.13 -4.05
C SER A 200 18.48 2.96 -3.06
N GLU A 201 19.54 3.64 -3.54
CA GLU A 201 20.42 4.50 -2.73
C GLU A 201 19.96 5.96 -2.71
N ALA A 202 18.92 6.31 -3.48
CA ALA A 202 18.38 7.66 -3.49
C ALA A 202 17.73 8.01 -2.15
N SER A 203 17.82 9.28 -1.77
CA SER A 203 17.21 9.79 -0.54
C SER A 203 15.74 10.15 -0.74
N LEU A 204 14.99 10.34 0.37
CA LEU A 204 13.64 10.90 0.30
C LEU A 204 13.65 12.33 -0.26
N GLU A 205 14.74 13.06 -0.12
CA GLU A 205 14.90 14.40 -0.70
C GLU A 205 14.98 14.34 -2.23
N ASP A 206 15.63 13.32 -2.79
CA ASP A 206 15.67 13.12 -4.24
C ASP A 206 14.27 12.86 -4.82
N VAL A 207 13.43 12.10 -4.09
CA VAL A 207 12.03 11.87 -4.47
C VAL A 207 11.23 13.17 -4.43
N LEU A 208 11.39 13.97 -3.37
CA LEU A 208 10.71 15.25 -3.24
C LEU A 208 11.09 16.20 -4.37
N LYS A 209 12.38 16.28 -4.69
CA LYS A 209 12.89 17.09 -5.80
C LYS A 209 12.30 16.64 -7.15
N ARG A 210 12.37 15.34 -7.46
CA ARG A 210 11.80 14.81 -8.71
C ARG A 210 10.29 14.97 -8.78
N GLY A 211 9.60 14.83 -7.64
CA GLY A 211 8.17 15.10 -7.53
C GLY A 211 7.82 16.56 -7.80
N GLN A 212 8.62 17.49 -7.30
CA GLN A 212 8.44 18.93 -7.52
C GLN A 212 8.64 19.29 -9.00
N ASP A 213 9.72 18.79 -9.61
CA ASP A 213 10.01 18.98 -11.03
C ASP A 213 8.86 18.45 -11.89
N PHE A 214 8.45 17.19 -11.64
CA PHE A 214 7.33 16.56 -12.35
C PHE A 214 6.02 17.32 -12.17
N CYS A 215 5.73 17.86 -10.98
CA CYS A 215 4.51 18.63 -10.74
C CYS A 215 4.47 19.96 -11.51
N GLY A 216 5.64 20.52 -11.83
CA GLY A 216 5.79 21.75 -12.61
C GLY A 216 5.51 21.59 -14.10
N GLU A 217 5.45 20.36 -14.60
CA GLU A 217 5.20 20.07 -16.02
C GLU A 217 3.72 20.28 -16.40
N THR A 218 3.48 20.47 -17.71
CA THR A 218 2.12 20.36 -18.25
C THR A 218 1.68 18.90 -18.22
N TRP A 219 0.37 18.63 -18.19
CA TRP A 219 -0.13 17.26 -18.20
C TRP A 219 0.30 16.48 -19.45
N GLU A 220 0.35 17.15 -20.60
CA GLU A 220 0.77 16.52 -21.86
C GLU A 220 2.25 16.12 -21.80
N ASP A 221 3.12 17.00 -21.30
CA ASP A 221 4.55 16.70 -21.17
C ASP A 221 4.79 15.59 -20.13
N ALA A 222 4.15 15.70 -18.97
CA ALA A 222 4.25 14.73 -17.88
C ALA A 222 3.83 13.33 -18.32
N LYS A 223 2.71 13.22 -19.05
CA LYS A 223 2.20 11.96 -19.58
C LYS A 223 3.14 11.33 -20.61
N ASN A 224 3.79 12.15 -21.44
CA ASN A 224 4.68 11.70 -22.51
C ASN A 224 6.14 11.49 -22.03
N SER A 225 6.49 11.97 -20.82
CA SER A 225 7.81 11.82 -20.22
C SER A 225 8.13 10.39 -19.74
N VAL A 226 7.10 9.55 -19.58
CA VAL A 226 7.20 8.18 -19.06
C VAL A 226 6.50 7.17 -19.95
N ALA A 227 6.87 5.90 -19.84
CA ALA A 227 6.15 4.82 -20.50
C ALA A 227 4.67 4.79 -20.05
N PRO A 228 3.72 4.47 -20.94
CA PRO A 228 2.31 4.36 -20.58
C PRO A 228 2.10 3.39 -19.41
N GLN A 229 1.56 3.92 -18.32
CA GLN A 229 1.31 3.19 -17.08
C GLN A 229 0.11 3.83 -16.36
N PRO A 230 -0.57 3.11 -15.47
CA PRO A 230 -1.71 3.68 -14.75
C PRO A 230 -1.27 4.75 -13.75
N PHE A 231 -2.15 5.72 -13.51
CA PHE A 231 -2.04 6.73 -12.46
C PHE A 231 -0.84 7.69 -12.58
N ILE A 232 -0.34 7.96 -13.80
CA ILE A 232 0.75 8.92 -14.04
C ILE A 232 0.42 10.28 -13.40
N GLU A 233 -0.84 10.71 -13.48
CA GLU A 233 -1.33 11.97 -12.94
C GLU A 233 -1.16 12.10 -11.41
N GLN A 234 -1.03 10.98 -10.69
CA GLN A 234 -0.97 10.98 -9.23
C GLN A 234 0.45 11.10 -8.69
N TYR A 235 1.50 11.02 -9.51
CA TYR A 235 2.87 10.98 -9.00
C TYR A 235 3.36 12.31 -8.40
N CYS A 236 2.79 13.46 -8.81
CA CYS A 236 3.01 14.71 -8.07
C CYS A 236 2.50 14.61 -6.61
N PHE A 237 1.39 13.91 -6.35
CA PHE A 237 0.91 13.66 -4.98
C PHE A 237 1.70 12.55 -4.27
N ARG A 238 2.02 11.46 -4.97
CA ARG A 238 2.66 10.28 -4.36
C ARG A 238 4.05 10.59 -3.84
N ALA A 239 4.81 11.48 -4.48
CA ALA A 239 6.15 11.89 -4.04
C ALA A 239 6.16 12.47 -2.61
N PRO A 240 5.47 13.58 -2.31
CA PRO A 240 5.41 14.10 -0.94
C PRO A 240 4.64 13.19 0.01
N TYR A 241 3.70 12.36 -0.49
CA TYR A 241 2.97 11.41 0.34
C TYR A 241 3.87 10.34 0.95
N VAL A 242 4.70 9.64 0.15
CA VAL A 242 5.57 8.58 0.69
C VAL A 242 6.62 9.13 1.64
N ALA A 243 7.15 10.33 1.35
CA ALA A 243 8.10 11.00 2.24
C ALA A 243 7.43 11.37 3.58
N SER A 244 6.24 11.97 3.53
CA SER A 244 5.50 12.34 4.75
C SER A 244 5.05 11.12 5.54
N LEU A 245 4.67 10.02 4.86
CA LEU A 245 4.26 8.79 5.53
C LEU A 245 5.40 8.21 6.38
N LEU A 246 6.63 8.23 5.87
CA LEU A 246 7.81 7.77 6.60
C LEU A 246 8.21 8.75 7.72
N ARG A 247 8.42 10.03 7.37
CA ARG A 247 8.94 11.05 8.30
C ARG A 247 7.93 11.45 9.37
N ASP A 248 6.69 11.75 8.99
CA ASP A 248 5.66 12.27 9.89
C ASP A 248 4.72 11.17 10.42
N GLY A 249 4.36 10.23 9.53
CA GLY A 249 3.39 9.18 9.86
C GLY A 249 3.96 8.14 10.79
N LEU A 250 5.15 7.63 10.47
CA LEU A 250 5.80 6.53 11.17
C LEU A 250 7.02 6.96 12.00
N HIS A 251 7.51 8.20 11.82
CA HIS A 251 8.73 8.73 12.48
C HIS A 251 9.99 7.92 12.17
N ILE A 252 10.08 7.34 10.98
CA ILE A 252 11.26 6.62 10.51
C ILE A 252 12.16 7.60 9.77
N LYS A 253 13.43 7.68 10.17
CA LYS A 253 14.39 8.62 9.58
C LYS A 253 14.86 8.15 8.21
N ASP A 254 15.28 9.09 7.38
CA ASP A 254 15.81 8.82 6.04
C ASP A 254 16.94 7.77 6.03
N ASN A 255 17.84 7.79 7.01
CA ASN A 255 18.96 6.84 7.11
C ASN A 255 18.58 5.47 7.71
N GLU A 256 17.33 5.32 8.13
CA GLU A 256 16.77 4.08 8.67
C GLU A 256 15.97 3.31 7.60
N VAL A 257 15.75 3.87 6.40
CA VAL A 257 14.98 3.22 5.33
C VAL A 257 15.86 2.87 4.14
N ILE A 258 15.71 1.66 3.62
CA ILE A 258 16.22 1.21 2.33
C ILE A 258 15.03 0.93 1.42
N ILE A 259 15.01 1.53 0.24
CA ILE A 259 13.97 1.25 -0.75
C ILE A 259 14.34 -0.01 -1.52
N GLY A 260 13.39 -0.94 -1.59
CA GLY A 260 13.61 -2.21 -2.25
C GLY A 260 13.80 -2.09 -3.76
N SER A 261 14.38 -3.14 -4.35
CA SER A 261 14.65 -3.26 -5.78
C SER A 261 13.46 -3.77 -6.59
N GLY A 262 12.32 -4.04 -5.94
CA GLY A 262 11.14 -4.68 -6.53
C GLY A 262 11.20 -6.20 -6.64
N SER A 263 12.36 -6.81 -6.36
CA SER A 263 12.53 -8.28 -6.42
C SER A 263 12.12 -9.01 -5.14
N ILE A 264 11.97 -8.28 -4.02
CA ILE A 264 11.62 -8.83 -2.71
C ILE A 264 10.23 -8.32 -2.34
N THR A 265 9.29 -9.26 -2.21
CA THR A 265 7.89 -8.99 -1.82
C THR A 265 7.39 -10.10 -0.87
N TRP A 266 6.23 -9.90 -0.25
CA TRP A 266 5.63 -10.86 0.68
C TRP A 266 5.40 -12.26 0.07
N THR A 267 5.22 -12.35 -1.25
CA THR A 267 4.94 -13.63 -1.93
C THR A 267 6.13 -14.59 -1.86
N LEU A 268 7.36 -14.08 -1.83
CA LEU A 268 8.55 -14.90 -1.63
C LEU A 268 8.54 -15.56 -0.25
N GLY A 269 8.15 -14.81 0.79
CA GLY A 269 8.01 -15.34 2.15
C GLY A 269 6.96 -16.45 2.23
N VAL A 270 5.81 -16.26 1.58
CA VAL A 270 4.76 -17.30 1.50
C VAL A 270 5.25 -18.53 0.74
N ALA A 271 5.90 -18.35 -0.41
CA ALA A 271 6.45 -19.46 -1.17
C ALA A 271 7.46 -20.28 -0.35
N LEU A 272 8.32 -19.63 0.43
CA LEU A 272 9.28 -20.29 1.32
C LEU A 272 8.58 -21.05 2.45
N LEU A 273 7.54 -20.47 3.06
CA LEU A 273 6.75 -21.11 4.12
C LEU A 273 6.05 -22.39 3.60
N GLU A 274 5.32 -22.27 2.49
CA GLU A 274 4.57 -23.38 1.88
C GLU A 274 5.51 -24.49 1.38
N ALA A 275 6.64 -24.12 0.76
CA ALA A 275 7.65 -25.07 0.33
C ALA A 275 8.29 -25.79 1.53
N GLY A 276 8.58 -25.07 2.61
CA GLY A 276 9.13 -25.64 3.84
C GLY A 276 8.19 -26.65 4.50
N GLN A 277 6.89 -26.36 4.56
CA GLN A 277 5.89 -27.29 5.06
C GLN A 277 5.80 -28.55 4.19
N THR A 278 5.81 -28.37 2.86
CA THR A 278 5.75 -29.49 1.91
C THR A 278 6.98 -30.39 2.02
N LEU A 279 8.18 -29.82 2.12
CA LEU A 279 9.43 -30.57 2.25
C LEU A 279 9.56 -31.29 3.60
N SER A 280 9.03 -30.70 4.69
CA SER A 280 8.96 -31.34 6.01
C SER A 280 8.13 -32.62 5.99
N ASN A 281 7.07 -32.67 5.16
CA ASN A 281 6.15 -33.80 5.08
C ASN A 281 6.65 -34.94 4.19
N ILE A 282 7.62 -34.69 3.31
CA ILE A 282 8.05 -35.65 2.29
C ILE A 282 9.27 -36.47 2.74
N VAL A 283 10.07 -35.99 3.70
CA VAL A 283 11.33 -36.66 4.06
C VAL A 283 11.51 -36.74 5.58
N PRO A 284 11.87 -37.92 6.13
CA PRO A 284 12.16 -38.05 7.56
C PRO A 284 13.26 -37.08 8.00
N ALA A 285 13.02 -36.36 9.09
CA ALA A 285 13.89 -35.29 9.61
C ALA A 285 15.39 -35.68 9.75
N GLN A 286 15.68 -36.97 9.91
CA GLN A 286 17.04 -37.50 10.04
C GLN A 286 17.85 -37.56 8.73
N GLU A 287 17.21 -37.68 7.55
CA GLU A 287 17.95 -37.74 6.26
C GLU A 287 18.26 -36.36 5.67
N TRP A 288 17.49 -35.32 5.99
CA TRP A 288 17.75 -33.94 5.53
C TRP A 288 18.91 -33.28 6.27
N LEU A 289 18.97 -33.42 7.59
CA LEU A 289 20.02 -32.84 8.44
C LEU A 289 21.42 -33.32 8.06
N LEU A 290 21.54 -34.52 7.45
CA LEU A 290 22.79 -35.08 6.96
C LEU A 290 23.22 -34.54 5.59
N ARG A 291 22.29 -34.01 4.77
CA ARG A 291 22.60 -33.53 3.41
C ARG A 291 22.67 -32.01 3.28
N ASN A 292 21.96 -31.25 4.12
CA ASN A 292 21.87 -29.80 4.00
C ASN A 292 21.93 -29.12 5.39
N PRO A 293 23.13 -28.98 5.99
CA PRO A 293 23.26 -28.43 7.34
C PRO A 293 22.88 -26.93 7.45
N GLU A 294 22.71 -26.22 6.32
CA GLU A 294 22.34 -24.81 6.28
C GLU A 294 20.85 -24.54 6.00
N MET A 295 20.04 -25.58 5.74
CA MET A 295 18.62 -25.41 5.43
C MET A 295 17.77 -26.11 6.49
N MET A 296 17.44 -25.39 7.55
CA MET A 296 16.59 -25.88 8.65
C MET A 296 15.18 -25.28 8.57
N LEU A 297 14.20 -26.18 8.75
CA LEU A 297 12.76 -26.00 8.54
C LEU A 297 12.12 -24.89 9.39
N LEU A 298 11.08 -24.25 8.82
CA LEU A 298 10.07 -23.42 9.52
C LEU A 298 9.01 -24.28 10.24
N SER A 299 9.34 -25.52 10.63
CA SER A 299 8.34 -26.55 10.98
C SER A 299 8.05 -26.64 12.49
N GLU A 300 7.70 -25.54 13.14
CA GLU A 300 6.95 -25.56 14.41
C GLU A 300 6.67 -24.11 14.84
N SER A 301 5.54 -23.59 14.40
CA SER A 301 4.89 -22.44 15.03
C SER A 301 3.48 -22.86 15.38
N SER A 302 3.09 -22.66 16.64
CA SER A 302 1.72 -22.79 17.11
C SER A 302 0.84 -21.83 16.32
N VAL A 303 0.17 -22.36 15.29
CA VAL A 303 -0.73 -21.59 14.43
C VAL A 303 -1.96 -21.23 15.24
N HIS A 304 -1.99 -20.03 15.82
CA HIS A 304 -3.25 -19.33 15.99
C HIS A 304 -3.60 -18.75 14.61
N PRO A 305 -4.85 -18.92 14.12
CA PRO A 305 -5.23 -18.40 12.81
C PRO A 305 -5.18 -16.87 12.85
N LEU A 306 -4.06 -16.31 12.41
CA LEU A 306 -3.87 -14.89 12.19
C LEU A 306 -4.63 -14.49 10.93
N VAL A 307 -5.81 -13.89 11.10
CA VAL A 307 -6.48 -13.16 10.02
C VAL A 307 -5.83 -11.78 9.93
N VAL A 308 -4.61 -11.71 9.37
CA VAL A 308 -4.12 -10.44 8.82
C VAL A 308 -4.87 -10.26 7.50
N SER A 309 -5.93 -9.46 7.54
CA SER A 309 -6.74 -9.17 6.36
C SER A 309 -5.89 -8.41 5.34
N HIS A 310 -5.29 -9.13 4.39
CA HIS A 310 -4.95 -8.54 3.11
C HIS A 310 -6.27 -8.09 2.49
N SER A 311 -6.46 -6.77 2.36
CA SER A 311 -7.58 -6.23 1.60
C SER A 311 -7.30 -6.48 0.12
N SER A 312 -7.59 -7.70 -0.33
CA SER A 312 -7.89 -7.95 -1.73
C SER A 312 -9.16 -7.16 -2.04
N SER A 313 -9.13 -6.34 -3.08
CA SER A 313 -10.36 -5.77 -3.66
C SER A 313 -11.22 -6.91 -4.20
N SER A 314 -11.99 -7.56 -3.33
CA SER A 314 -12.88 -8.69 -3.65
C SER A 314 -14.13 -8.17 -4.34
N GLY A 315 -14.02 -7.96 -5.65
CA GLY A 315 -15.15 -7.86 -6.56
C GLY A 315 -15.14 -9.04 -7.52
N SER A 316 -16.03 -9.99 -7.29
CA SER A 316 -16.39 -11.09 -8.20
C SER A 316 -15.40 -12.25 -8.35
N LEU A 317 -15.47 -13.21 -7.42
CA LEU A 317 -15.14 -14.61 -7.71
C LEU A 317 -16.43 -15.44 -7.51
N GLY A 318 -17.28 -15.44 -8.53
CA GLY A 318 -18.36 -16.41 -8.63
C GLY A 318 -17.80 -17.82 -8.73
N GLN A 319 -18.43 -18.75 -8.02
CA GLN A 319 -18.13 -20.18 -7.97
C GLN A 319 -17.75 -20.77 -9.33
N MET A 320 -16.51 -21.26 -9.48
CA MET A 320 -16.21 -22.26 -10.49
C MET A 320 -16.55 -23.63 -9.93
N GLN A 321 -17.75 -24.11 -10.24
CA GLN A 321 -18.09 -25.53 -10.19
C GLN A 321 -17.51 -26.19 -11.45
N PHE A 322 -16.65 -27.18 -11.27
CA PHE A 322 -16.19 -28.05 -12.36
C PHE A 322 -17.32 -29.02 -12.75
N GLY A 323 -17.96 -28.77 -13.88
CA GLY A 323 -18.92 -29.67 -14.51
C GLY A 323 -18.35 -30.28 -15.80
N ASN A 324 -18.35 -31.61 -15.87
CA ASN A 324 -17.96 -32.39 -17.04
C ASN A 324 -18.89 -32.18 -18.26
N GLY A 325 -18.30 -32.04 -19.44
CA GLY A 325 -18.73 -32.75 -20.66
C GLY A 325 -19.85 -32.15 -21.54
N ALA A 326 -19.43 -31.82 -22.77
CA ALA A 326 -20.17 -31.85 -24.05
C ALA A 326 -21.33 -30.85 -24.31
N GLY A 327 -21.15 -29.98 -25.33
CA GLY A 327 -22.26 -29.26 -25.96
C GLY A 327 -21.88 -28.04 -26.81
N THR A 328 -21.67 -28.26 -28.10
CA THR A 328 -21.96 -27.39 -29.27
C THR A 328 -21.83 -25.85 -29.17
N PHE A 329 -20.87 -25.36 -29.95
CA PHE A 329 -20.64 -24.00 -30.42
C PHE A 329 -21.81 -23.49 -31.29
N TRP A 330 -22.26 -22.22 -31.14
CA TRP A 330 -22.85 -21.30 -32.15
C TRP A 330 -22.88 -19.85 -31.57
N PRO A 331 -22.55 -18.78 -32.34
CA PRO A 331 -22.45 -17.41 -31.82
C PRO A 331 -23.72 -16.57 -32.10
N PRO A 332 -23.98 -15.50 -31.30
CA PRO A 332 -24.34 -14.23 -31.95
C PRO A 332 -23.80 -12.95 -31.26
N HIS A 333 -23.44 -11.99 -32.13
CA HIS A 333 -23.61 -10.53 -32.07
C HIS A 333 -23.02 -9.67 -30.93
N ARG A 334 -21.89 -9.04 -31.32
CA ARG A 334 -21.42 -7.66 -31.07
C ARG A 334 -22.39 -6.70 -30.37
N GLY A 335 -22.10 -6.39 -29.11
CA GLY A 335 -22.44 -5.14 -28.42
C GLY A 335 -21.25 -4.72 -27.57
N GLN A 336 -20.58 -3.62 -27.93
CA GLN A 336 -19.47 -3.06 -27.17
C GLN A 336 -20.01 -2.36 -25.92
N ALA A 337 -19.83 -2.99 -24.76
CA ALA A 337 -19.84 -2.33 -23.46
C ALA A 337 -18.43 -2.47 -22.88
N THR A 338 -17.68 -1.38 -22.88
CA THR A 338 -16.37 -1.29 -22.23
C THR A 338 -16.56 -1.27 -20.72
N LEU A 339 -16.52 -2.47 -20.11
CA LEU A 339 -16.32 -2.65 -18.68
C LEU A 339 -14.85 -2.34 -18.35
N SER A 340 -14.57 -1.19 -17.73
CA SER A 340 -13.28 -0.95 -17.09
C SER A 340 -13.23 -1.81 -15.82
N SER A 341 -12.57 -2.96 -15.94
CA SER A 341 -12.31 -3.82 -14.80
C SER A 341 -11.17 -3.20 -13.98
N ARG A 342 -11.43 -2.93 -12.69
CA ARG A 342 -10.41 -2.59 -11.70
C ARG A 342 -9.42 -3.76 -11.59
N LYS A 343 -8.35 -3.70 -12.37
CA LYS A 343 -7.22 -4.62 -12.25
C LYS A 343 -6.30 -4.16 -11.13
N SER A 344 -5.93 -5.10 -10.27
CA SER A 344 -4.99 -4.90 -9.17
C SER A 344 -3.56 -4.82 -9.71
N GLN A 345 -2.88 -3.71 -9.39
CA GLN A 345 -1.56 -3.31 -9.84
C GLN A 345 -0.45 -4.36 -9.64
N SER A 346 -0.56 -5.25 -8.64
CA SER A 346 0.49 -6.24 -8.36
C SER A 346 0.71 -7.28 -9.47
N ARG A 347 -0.28 -7.50 -10.34
CA ARG A 347 -0.26 -8.60 -11.32
C ARG A 347 0.30 -8.19 -12.68
N GLU A 348 0.17 -6.92 -13.06
CA GLU A 348 0.65 -6.41 -14.35
C GLU A 348 2.13 -5.99 -14.28
N ASP A 349 2.60 -5.50 -13.12
CA ASP A 349 4.01 -5.17 -12.89
C ASP A 349 4.91 -6.42 -12.79
N LEU A 350 4.35 -7.58 -12.43
CA LEU A 350 5.06 -8.87 -12.43
C LEU A 350 5.23 -9.44 -13.85
N ASP A 351 4.18 -9.37 -14.69
CA ASP A 351 4.24 -9.86 -16.07
C ASP A 351 5.21 -9.06 -16.96
N SER A 352 5.34 -7.73 -16.74
CA SER A 352 6.32 -6.93 -17.47
C SER A 352 7.77 -7.28 -17.08
N SER A 353 8.01 -7.63 -15.81
CA SER A 353 9.35 -7.99 -15.31
C SER A 353 9.88 -9.33 -15.86
N LEU A 354 8.98 -10.28 -16.11
CA LEU A 354 9.30 -11.56 -16.75
C LEU A 354 9.59 -11.41 -18.25
N ALA A 355 8.97 -10.44 -18.92
CA ALA A 355 9.22 -10.16 -20.33
C ALA A 355 10.58 -9.47 -20.57
N GLU A 356 11.02 -8.57 -19.68
CA GLU A 356 12.33 -7.91 -19.81
C GLU A 356 13.52 -8.82 -19.47
N ALA A 357 13.37 -9.77 -18.56
CA ALA A 357 14.43 -10.72 -18.20
C ALA A 357 14.81 -11.69 -19.35
N HIS A 358 13.96 -11.80 -20.38
CA HIS A 358 14.19 -12.68 -21.54
C HIS A 358 14.78 -11.99 -22.79
N MET A 359 15.07 -10.68 -22.75
CA MET A 359 15.59 -9.94 -23.93
C MET A 359 17.05 -9.49 -23.83
N VAL A 360 17.82 -9.94 -22.84
CA VAL A 360 19.29 -9.70 -22.81
C VAL A 360 20.05 -11.01 -22.91
N LYS A 361 20.20 -11.50 -24.14
CA LYS A 361 21.31 -12.33 -24.59
C LYS A 361 21.45 -12.20 -26.12
N ILE A 362 22.36 -11.34 -26.56
CA ILE A 362 23.11 -11.51 -27.81
C ILE A 362 24.51 -11.90 -27.40
#